data_AF-A0AA36I6B4-F1
#
_entry.id   AF-A0AA36I6B4-F1
#
_cell.length_a   1.000
_cell.length_b   1.000
_cell.length_c   1.000
_cell.angle_alpha   90.00
_cell.angle_beta   90.00
_cell.angle_gamma   90.00
#
_symmetry.space_group_name_H-M   'P 1'
#
loop_
_entity.id
_entity.type
_entity.pdbx_description
1 polymer ?
#
loop_
_entity_poly.entity_id
_entity_poly.type
_entity_poly.pdbx_seq_one_letter_code
_entity_poly.pdbx_strand_id
1 'polypeptide(L)'
;MAVAVRRRVPNDHSCLFWAIAYLTEGEVGRAKAKELREVCAQDALRDSDPSRALLLGFNSVEEYANWIRNEFHWGGENEILCLARHYGVEAAVVCCESMQVLCYGSDLPTCSARIYLLYTGQHYDPIVAAANAETPVEHEQKRQKKGDSSLESGALLLAKQHVEEAAKKAKQRRAKKIKCGGCGALLSDAEAFASHCGEVEHGDDFAYDCEEVEVVIEEGDDLPDGTVDLNADHIYSFTNTGKDPLCHAFPASFTVAGISFPSMEHYWQAAPFMGQDDTLAQRIAAAPSVDEAMIVAGGAGPHAQRGDWREKRGELLWQGLQAKAAASSTFVQALRATGSKTLVYLDPDPWAGMTAPGGLATGQNSVGKALMEIRAQLP
;
A
#
# COMPACT_ATOMS: atom_id res chain seq x y z
N MET A 1 8.94 20.34 -34.66
CA MET A 1 7.50 20.02 -34.69
C MET A 1 6.99 20.16 -33.27
N ALA A 2 5.75 20.61 -33.07
CA ALA A 2 5.15 20.65 -31.73
C ALA A 2 4.93 19.21 -31.21
N VAL A 3 5.09 19.02 -29.91
CA VAL A 3 4.89 17.74 -29.20
C VAL A 3 3.74 17.88 -28.20
N ALA A 4 3.11 16.75 -27.85
CA ALA A 4 2.12 16.70 -26.79
C ALA A 4 2.79 16.87 -25.43
N VAL A 5 2.29 17.79 -24.62
CA VAL A 5 2.81 18.05 -23.28
C VAL A 5 1.65 18.03 -22.29
N ARG A 6 1.75 17.17 -21.27
CA ARG A 6 0.83 17.14 -20.13
C ARG A 6 1.15 18.32 -19.20
N ARG A 7 0.14 19.09 -18.82
CA ARG A 7 0.21 20.08 -17.74
C ARG A 7 -0.57 19.55 -16.54
N ARG A 8 -0.05 19.76 -15.33
CA ARG A 8 -0.71 19.30 -14.09
C ARG A 8 -1.62 20.37 -13.55
N VAL A 9 -2.86 20.02 -13.25
CA VAL A 9 -3.78 20.88 -12.50
C VAL A 9 -3.84 20.44 -11.03
N PRO A 10 -4.40 21.27 -10.12
CA PRO A 10 -4.58 20.87 -8.73
C PRO A 10 -5.29 19.52 -8.60
N ASN A 11 -4.76 18.64 -7.75
CA ASN A 11 -5.39 17.36 -7.43
C ASN A 11 -6.51 17.56 -6.39
N ASP A 12 -7.52 18.31 -6.79
CA ASP A 12 -8.78 18.47 -6.08
C ASP A 12 -9.93 17.81 -6.87
N HIS A 13 -11.12 17.80 -6.26
CA HIS A 13 -12.33 17.24 -6.85
C HIS A 13 -12.85 18.06 -8.06
N SER A 14 -12.12 19.09 -8.51
CA SER A 14 -12.45 19.98 -9.63
C SER A 14 -11.46 19.89 -10.80
N CYS A 15 -10.54 18.92 -10.84
CA CYS A 15 -9.52 18.75 -11.89
C CYS A 15 -10.07 18.84 -13.33
N LEU A 16 -11.25 18.29 -13.62
CA LEU A 16 -11.90 18.41 -14.93
C LEU A 16 -12.12 19.89 -15.34
N PHE A 17 -12.70 20.68 -14.43
CA PHE A 17 -13.02 22.08 -14.68
C PHE A 17 -11.74 22.91 -14.83
N TRP A 18 -10.72 22.62 -14.02
CA TRP A 18 -9.39 23.21 -14.17
C TRP A 18 -8.77 22.92 -15.54
N ALA A 19 -8.81 21.66 -15.95
CA ALA A 19 -8.20 21.21 -17.20
C ALA A 19 -8.87 21.83 -18.43
N ILE A 20 -10.22 21.82 -18.47
CA ILE A 20 -10.96 22.45 -19.57
C ILE A 20 -10.75 23.95 -19.57
N ALA A 21 -10.89 24.63 -18.42
CA ALA A 21 -10.68 26.08 -18.33
C ALA A 21 -9.26 26.47 -18.75
N TYR A 22 -8.25 25.67 -18.39
CA TYR A 22 -6.88 25.89 -18.86
C TYR A 22 -6.79 25.86 -20.38
N LEU A 23 -7.39 24.85 -21.02
CA LEU A 23 -7.32 24.69 -22.47
C LEU A 23 -8.12 25.74 -23.24
N THR A 24 -9.17 26.29 -22.62
CA THR A 24 -10.06 27.25 -23.27
C THR A 24 -9.72 28.70 -22.93
N GLU A 25 -9.42 29.02 -21.68
CA GLU A 25 -9.23 30.38 -21.18
C GLU A 25 -7.79 30.69 -20.74
N GLY A 26 -6.91 29.67 -20.61
CA GLY A 26 -5.56 29.83 -20.10
C GLY A 26 -5.47 29.67 -18.58
N GLU A 27 -4.45 30.23 -17.94
CA GLU A 27 -4.32 30.11 -16.48
C GLU A 27 -5.48 30.82 -15.77
N VAL A 28 -6.22 30.04 -14.97
CA VAL A 28 -7.39 30.50 -14.23
C VAL A 28 -7.24 30.16 -12.74
N GLY A 29 -8.08 30.76 -11.90
CA GLY A 29 -8.17 30.47 -10.47
C GLY A 29 -9.43 29.69 -10.08
N ARG A 30 -9.58 29.36 -8.79
CA ARG A 30 -10.65 28.47 -8.26
C ARG A 30 -12.06 29.00 -8.54
N ALA A 31 -12.20 30.32 -8.65
CA ALA A 31 -13.46 30.96 -9.01
C ALA A 31 -13.99 30.47 -10.38
N LYS A 32 -13.11 30.18 -11.34
CA LYS A 32 -13.51 29.68 -12.65
C LYS A 32 -14.06 28.26 -12.58
N ALA A 33 -13.48 27.37 -11.77
CA ALA A 33 -14.04 26.04 -11.57
C ALA A 33 -15.47 26.10 -11.00
N LYS A 34 -15.73 27.01 -10.06
CA LYS A 34 -17.08 27.26 -9.51
C LYS A 34 -18.04 27.80 -10.57
N GLU A 35 -17.59 28.73 -11.41
CA GLU A 35 -18.37 29.25 -12.54
C GLU A 35 -18.74 28.14 -13.52
N LEU A 36 -17.81 27.25 -13.88
CA LEU A 36 -18.09 26.15 -14.81
C LEU A 36 -19.02 25.09 -14.23
N ARG A 37 -18.96 24.84 -12.91
CA ARG A 37 -19.98 24.02 -12.22
C ARG A 37 -21.37 24.65 -12.33
N GLU A 38 -21.46 25.98 -12.20
CA GLU A 38 -22.73 26.69 -12.39
C GLU A 38 -23.22 26.59 -13.84
N VAL A 39 -22.33 26.67 -14.83
CA VAL A 39 -22.68 26.44 -16.24
C VAL A 39 -23.31 25.05 -16.42
N CYS A 40 -22.71 24.00 -15.86
CA CYS A 40 -23.24 22.64 -15.93
C CYS A 40 -24.59 22.50 -15.21
N ALA A 41 -24.74 23.11 -14.04
CA ALA A 41 -26.00 23.11 -13.30
C ALA A 41 -27.12 23.81 -14.11
N GLN A 42 -26.82 24.96 -14.72
CA GLN A 42 -27.79 25.71 -15.52
C GLN A 42 -28.13 25.02 -16.84
N ASP A 43 -27.18 24.31 -17.47
CA ASP A 43 -27.44 23.50 -18.66
C ASP A 43 -28.46 22.39 -18.36
N ALA A 44 -28.32 21.70 -17.23
CA ALA A 44 -29.28 20.69 -16.80
C ALA A 44 -30.67 21.26 -16.51
N LEU A 45 -30.74 22.42 -15.84
CA LEU A 45 -32.01 23.06 -15.48
C LEU A 45 -32.78 23.64 -16.67
N ARG A 46 -32.09 23.98 -17.77
CA ARG A 46 -32.72 24.52 -18.98
C ARG A 46 -33.26 23.44 -19.92
N ASP A 47 -32.82 22.21 -19.74
CA ASP A 47 -33.24 21.10 -20.56
C ASP A 47 -34.61 20.59 -20.09
N SER A 48 -35.63 20.81 -20.92
CA SER A 48 -37.01 20.41 -20.63
C SER A 48 -37.30 18.94 -20.98
N ASP A 49 -36.32 18.17 -21.47
CA ASP A 49 -36.50 16.76 -21.79
C ASP A 49 -36.77 15.96 -20.50
N PRO A 50 -37.91 15.25 -20.39
CA PRO A 50 -38.24 14.48 -19.19
C PRO A 50 -37.27 13.31 -18.91
N SER A 51 -36.47 12.88 -19.90
CA SER A 51 -35.43 11.86 -19.74
C SER A 51 -34.10 12.42 -19.22
N ARG A 52 -33.94 13.75 -19.14
CA ARG A 52 -32.66 14.38 -18.78
C ARG A 52 -32.15 13.95 -17.41
N ALA A 53 -33.01 13.94 -16.40
CA ALA A 53 -32.65 13.52 -15.04
C ALA A 53 -32.10 12.07 -15.02
N LEU A 54 -32.72 11.18 -15.80
CA LEU A 54 -32.27 9.79 -15.93
C LEU A 54 -30.89 9.70 -16.58
N LEU A 55 -30.63 10.45 -17.65
CA LEU A 55 -29.31 10.48 -18.31
C LEU A 55 -28.20 11.06 -17.41
N LEU A 56 -28.57 11.95 -16.50
CA LEU A 56 -27.66 12.49 -15.49
C LEU A 56 -27.46 11.52 -14.31
N GLY A 57 -28.31 10.50 -14.16
CA GLY A 57 -28.27 9.53 -13.06
C GLY A 57 -28.95 9.99 -11.77
N PHE A 58 -29.87 10.96 -11.85
CA PHE A 58 -30.56 11.56 -10.69
C PHE A 58 -32.08 11.45 -10.81
N ASN A 59 -32.80 11.66 -9.70
CA ASN A 59 -34.27 11.62 -9.71
C ASN A 59 -34.88 12.90 -10.29
N SER A 60 -34.14 14.02 -10.25
CA SER A 60 -34.54 15.29 -10.86
C SER A 60 -33.33 16.09 -11.35
N VAL A 61 -33.57 17.03 -12.27
CA VAL A 61 -32.51 17.93 -12.77
C VAL A 61 -32.04 18.91 -11.69
N GLU A 62 -32.90 19.28 -10.75
CA GLU A 62 -32.56 20.12 -9.59
C GLU A 62 -31.63 19.40 -8.61
N GLU A 63 -31.84 18.10 -8.40
CA GLU A 63 -30.97 17.28 -7.56
C GLU A 63 -29.55 17.24 -8.13
N TYR A 64 -29.43 16.94 -9.42
CA TYR A 64 -28.15 17.01 -10.14
C TYR A 64 -27.53 18.41 -10.11
N ALA A 65 -28.32 19.46 -10.35
CA ALA A 65 -27.83 20.83 -10.39
C ALA A 65 -27.25 21.27 -9.02
N ASN A 66 -27.87 20.84 -7.91
CA ASN A 66 -27.32 21.05 -6.58
C ASN A 66 -26.07 20.20 -6.32
N TRP A 67 -26.07 18.95 -6.80
CA TRP A 67 -24.94 18.05 -6.69
C TRP A 67 -23.70 18.62 -7.40
N ILE A 68 -23.79 19.03 -8.66
CA ILE A 68 -22.61 19.45 -9.43
C ILE A 68 -22.00 20.79 -8.97
N ARG A 69 -22.80 21.65 -8.35
CA ARG A 69 -22.33 22.91 -7.71
C ARG A 69 -21.39 22.67 -6.54
N ASN A 70 -21.47 21.52 -5.88
CA ASN A 70 -20.59 21.18 -4.77
C ASN A 70 -19.19 20.88 -5.29
N GLU A 71 -18.19 21.60 -4.78
CA GLU A 71 -16.81 21.48 -5.22
C GLU A 71 -16.14 20.15 -4.89
N PHE A 72 -16.72 19.34 -3.99
CA PHE A 72 -16.23 18.00 -3.64
C PHE A 72 -16.75 16.90 -4.57
N HIS A 73 -17.69 17.21 -5.48
CA HIS A 73 -18.17 16.25 -6.46
C HIS A 73 -17.37 16.31 -7.75
N TRP A 74 -17.07 15.13 -8.30
CA TRP A 74 -16.27 15.02 -9.53
C TRP A 74 -17.13 15.33 -10.74
N GLY A 75 -16.52 16.02 -11.71
CA GLY A 75 -17.10 16.11 -13.04
C GLY A 75 -16.70 14.91 -13.90
N GLY A 76 -17.53 14.57 -14.87
CA GLY A 76 -17.29 13.48 -15.82
C GLY A 76 -17.85 13.77 -17.21
N GLU A 77 -18.36 12.72 -17.88
CA GLU A 77 -18.82 12.77 -19.27
C GLU A 77 -19.92 13.81 -19.53
N ASN A 78 -20.90 13.92 -18.63
CA ASN A 78 -21.99 14.90 -18.73
C ASN A 78 -21.47 16.34 -18.73
N GLU A 79 -20.48 16.63 -17.87
CA GLU A 79 -19.88 17.96 -17.75
C GLU A 79 -18.94 18.24 -18.93
N ILE A 80 -18.22 17.23 -19.43
CA ILE A 80 -17.42 17.34 -20.66
C ILE A 80 -18.32 17.75 -21.83
N LEU A 81 -19.46 17.07 -22.02
CA LEU A 81 -20.41 17.38 -23.09
C LEU A 81 -21.00 18.80 -22.95
N CYS A 82 -21.39 19.18 -21.72
CA CYS A 82 -21.88 20.52 -21.42
C CYS A 82 -20.83 21.59 -21.75
N LEU A 83 -19.59 21.40 -21.30
CA LEU A 83 -18.51 22.38 -21.47
C LEU A 83 -17.98 22.43 -22.90
N ALA A 84 -17.96 21.30 -23.61
CA ALA A 84 -17.70 21.24 -25.05
C ALA A 84 -18.66 22.15 -25.82
N ARG A 85 -19.96 22.10 -25.49
CA ARG A 85 -20.99 23.00 -26.03
C ARG A 85 -20.77 24.45 -25.63
N HIS A 86 -20.50 24.70 -24.35
CA HIS A 86 -20.27 26.04 -23.82
C HIS A 86 -19.11 26.77 -24.54
N TYR A 87 -18.00 26.07 -24.76
CA TYR A 87 -16.80 26.65 -25.37
C TYR A 87 -16.72 26.49 -26.89
N GLY A 88 -17.63 25.75 -27.51
CA GLY A 88 -17.60 25.46 -28.95
C GLY A 88 -16.35 24.66 -29.34
N VAL A 89 -16.02 23.64 -28.54
CA VAL A 89 -14.85 22.77 -28.74
C VAL A 89 -15.24 21.30 -28.76
N GLU A 90 -14.44 20.50 -29.45
CA GLU A 90 -14.40 19.06 -29.29
C GLU A 90 -13.42 18.72 -28.16
N ALA A 91 -13.85 17.97 -27.15
CA ALA A 91 -12.98 17.46 -26.11
C ALA A 91 -12.52 16.04 -26.46
N ALA A 92 -11.23 15.87 -26.75
CA ALA A 92 -10.59 14.58 -26.98
C ALA A 92 -9.97 14.08 -25.67
N VAL A 93 -10.65 13.15 -25.01
CA VAL A 93 -10.24 12.55 -23.73
C VAL A 93 -9.41 11.30 -23.99
N VAL A 94 -8.13 11.37 -23.67
CA VAL A 94 -7.17 10.28 -23.76
C VAL A 94 -7.21 9.48 -22.47
N CYS A 95 -7.78 8.27 -22.53
CA CYS A 95 -7.96 7.41 -21.36
C CYS A 95 -6.72 6.54 -21.12
N CYS A 96 -6.09 6.67 -19.95
CA CYS A 96 -4.96 5.85 -19.54
C CYS A 96 -5.32 4.38 -19.31
N GLU A 97 -6.58 4.06 -19.05
CA GLU A 97 -6.98 2.67 -18.82
C GLU A 97 -7.22 1.93 -20.14
N SER A 98 -8.08 2.49 -21.01
CA SER A 98 -8.46 1.83 -22.26
C SER A 98 -7.50 2.09 -23.42
N MET A 99 -6.55 3.02 -23.28
CA MET A 99 -5.68 3.49 -24.37
C MET A 99 -6.46 4.01 -25.59
N GLN A 100 -7.65 4.56 -25.35
CA GLN A 100 -8.51 5.13 -26.38
C GLN A 100 -8.65 6.64 -26.24
N VAL A 101 -8.97 7.31 -27.35
CA VAL A 101 -9.33 8.72 -27.38
C VAL A 101 -10.83 8.84 -27.60
N LEU A 102 -11.54 9.27 -26.55
CA LEU A 102 -12.97 9.50 -26.56
C LEU A 102 -13.23 10.96 -26.95
N CYS A 103 -13.91 11.18 -28.07
CA CYS A 103 -14.19 12.52 -28.56
C CYS A 103 -15.63 12.93 -28.22
N TYR A 104 -15.77 14.12 -27.62
CA TYR A 104 -17.06 14.68 -27.21
C TYR A 104 -17.29 16.02 -27.90
N GLY A 105 -18.49 16.24 -28.44
CA GLY A 105 -18.89 17.51 -29.04
C GLY A 105 -18.37 17.78 -30.46
N SER A 106 -17.82 16.77 -31.14
CA SER A 106 -17.33 16.87 -32.53
C SER A 106 -18.44 17.23 -33.53
N ASP A 107 -19.65 16.75 -33.27
CA ASP A 107 -20.87 16.92 -34.05
C ASP A 107 -21.58 18.26 -33.79
N LEU A 108 -21.16 19.01 -32.76
CA LEU A 108 -21.76 20.30 -32.45
C LEU A 108 -21.54 21.31 -33.59
N PRO A 109 -22.58 22.03 -34.04
CA PRO A 109 -22.45 23.05 -35.09
C PRO A 109 -21.51 24.20 -34.70
N THR A 110 -21.42 24.50 -33.40
CA THR A 110 -20.56 25.55 -32.84
C THR A 110 -19.11 25.11 -32.65
N CYS A 111 -18.81 23.82 -32.84
CA CYS A 111 -17.47 23.30 -32.66
C CYS A 111 -16.52 23.87 -33.72
N SER A 112 -15.49 24.59 -33.25
CA SER A 112 -14.49 25.25 -34.09
C SER A 112 -13.06 24.80 -33.81
N ALA A 113 -12.83 24.19 -32.65
CA ALA A 113 -11.52 23.75 -32.18
C ALA A 113 -11.61 22.43 -31.43
N ARG A 114 -10.46 21.78 -31.25
CA ARG A 114 -10.29 20.56 -30.43
C ARG A 114 -9.37 20.85 -29.26
N ILE A 115 -9.67 20.29 -28.09
CA ILE A 115 -8.82 20.30 -26.90
C ILE A 115 -8.51 18.86 -26.47
N TYR A 116 -7.37 18.63 -25.83
CA TYR A 116 -6.96 17.30 -25.37
C TYR A 116 -6.89 17.22 -23.85
N LEU A 117 -7.53 16.21 -23.28
CA LEU A 117 -7.52 15.91 -21.85
C LEU A 117 -6.86 14.54 -21.66
N LEU A 118 -5.99 14.40 -20.67
CA LEU A 118 -5.53 13.11 -20.18
C LEU A 118 -6.42 12.69 -19.02
N TYR A 119 -7.00 11.50 -19.07
CA TYR A 119 -7.78 10.92 -17.98
C TYR A 119 -7.08 9.71 -17.39
N THR A 120 -6.74 9.76 -16.10
CA THR A 120 -5.99 8.69 -15.42
C THR A 120 -6.88 7.64 -14.75
N GLY A 121 -8.21 7.70 -14.93
CA GLY A 121 -9.18 6.90 -14.17
C GLY A 121 -9.75 7.61 -12.92
N GLN A 122 -9.08 8.66 -12.45
CA GLN A 122 -9.50 9.43 -11.26
C GLN A 122 -9.13 10.92 -11.32
N HIS A 123 -8.41 11.35 -12.35
CA HIS A 123 -7.90 12.71 -12.48
C HIS A 123 -7.83 13.13 -13.95
N TYR A 124 -8.06 14.41 -14.22
CA TYR A 124 -7.95 15.03 -15.55
C TYR A 124 -6.81 16.04 -15.58
N ASP A 125 -5.97 15.94 -16.60
CA ASP A 125 -4.92 16.92 -16.87
C ASP A 125 -5.02 17.44 -18.32
N PRO A 126 -4.76 18.74 -18.56
CA PRO A 126 -4.74 19.27 -19.92
C PRO A 126 -3.50 18.82 -20.70
N ILE A 127 -3.67 18.57 -21.99
CA ILE A 127 -2.58 18.30 -22.94
C ILE A 127 -2.54 19.44 -23.97
N VAL A 128 -1.35 20.02 -24.14
CA VAL A 128 -1.09 21.12 -25.08
C VAL A 128 -0.09 20.71 -26.16
N ALA A 129 -0.07 21.44 -27.28
CA ALA A 129 1.06 21.42 -28.22
C ALA A 129 2.10 22.44 -27.77
N ALA A 130 3.35 22.00 -27.63
CA ALA A 130 4.46 22.86 -27.27
C ALA A 130 5.76 22.40 -27.93
N ALA A 131 6.85 23.18 -27.85
CA ALA A 131 8.14 22.74 -28.37
C ALA A 131 8.74 21.61 -27.50
N ASN A 132 8.55 21.71 -26.18
CA ASN A 132 9.00 20.75 -25.18
C ASN A 132 8.25 21.00 -23.84
N ALA A 133 8.55 20.21 -22.81
CA ALA A 133 7.94 20.34 -21.49
C ALA A 133 8.24 21.67 -20.78
N GLU A 134 9.34 22.34 -21.13
CA GLU A 134 9.80 23.60 -20.53
C GLU A 134 9.22 24.85 -21.23
N THR A 135 8.42 24.66 -22.28
CA THR A 135 7.82 25.77 -23.01
C THR A 135 6.95 26.62 -22.07
N PRO A 136 7.15 27.96 -22.02
CA PRO A 136 6.33 28.85 -21.21
C PRO A 136 4.85 28.78 -21.60
N VAL A 137 3.97 28.95 -20.61
CA VAL A 137 2.52 28.78 -20.76
C VAL A 137 1.93 29.67 -21.85
N GLU A 138 2.47 30.87 -22.04
CA GLU A 138 2.08 31.83 -23.07
C GLU A 138 2.41 31.40 -24.51
N HIS A 139 3.36 30.47 -24.69
CA HIS A 139 3.81 29.98 -25.99
C HIS A 139 3.22 28.62 -26.36
N GLU A 140 2.37 28.06 -25.50
CA GLU A 140 1.70 26.79 -25.74
C GLU A 140 0.45 26.94 -26.61
N GLN A 141 0.28 26.01 -27.53
CA GLN A 141 -0.94 25.88 -28.30
C GLN A 141 -1.92 24.96 -27.57
N LYS A 142 -2.91 25.57 -26.92
CA LYS A 142 -3.91 24.87 -26.09
C LYS A 142 -5.09 24.32 -26.90
N ARG A 143 -5.44 24.99 -28.00
CA ARG A 143 -6.54 24.61 -28.90
C ARG A 143 -5.99 24.21 -30.27
N GLN A 144 -6.45 23.08 -30.76
CA GLN A 144 -6.17 22.58 -32.10
C GLN A 144 -7.33 22.89 -33.04
N LYS A 145 -7.10 22.81 -34.34
CA LYS A 145 -8.21 22.93 -35.31
C LYS A 145 -9.17 21.74 -35.11
N LYS A 146 -10.47 21.96 -35.30
CA LYS A 146 -11.46 20.87 -35.28
C LYS A 146 -11.01 19.72 -36.21
N GLY A 147 -11.04 18.49 -35.69
CA GLY A 147 -10.63 17.28 -36.42
C GLY A 147 -9.12 17.11 -36.62
N ASP A 148 -8.28 18.00 -36.08
CA ASP A 148 -6.82 17.81 -36.08
C ASP A 148 -6.44 16.71 -35.10
N SER A 149 -5.85 15.63 -35.62
CA SER A 149 -5.37 14.48 -34.86
C SER A 149 -3.84 14.43 -34.73
N SER A 150 -3.12 15.47 -35.13
CA SER A 150 -1.65 15.49 -35.14
C SER A 150 -1.00 15.26 -33.77
N LEU A 151 -1.67 15.67 -32.68
CA LEU A 151 -1.23 15.47 -31.30
C LEU A 151 -1.57 14.09 -30.72
N GLU A 152 -2.45 13.33 -31.36
CA GLU A 152 -3.08 12.15 -30.77
C GLU A 152 -2.08 11.05 -30.42
N SER A 153 -1.12 10.79 -31.31
CA SER A 153 -0.05 9.81 -31.05
C SER A 153 0.84 10.22 -29.87
N GLY A 154 1.15 11.51 -29.74
CA GLY A 154 1.90 12.03 -28.60
C GLY A 154 1.10 11.97 -27.31
N ALA A 155 -0.20 12.23 -27.38
CA ALA A 155 -1.10 12.16 -26.23
C ALA A 155 -1.29 10.72 -25.72
N LEU A 156 -1.41 9.74 -26.61
CA LEU A 156 -1.42 8.32 -26.27
C LEU A 156 -0.08 7.85 -25.68
N LEU A 157 1.04 8.41 -26.14
CA LEU A 157 2.35 8.15 -25.54
C LEU A 157 2.41 8.65 -24.09
N LEU A 158 1.89 9.85 -23.79
CA LEU A 158 1.78 10.35 -22.41
C LEU A 158 0.93 9.44 -21.52
N ALA A 159 -0.17 8.90 -22.07
CA ALA A 159 -1.02 7.93 -21.35
C ALA A 159 -0.24 6.64 -21.04
N LYS A 160 0.46 6.09 -22.03
CA LYS A 160 1.31 4.91 -21.85
C LYS A 160 2.41 5.15 -20.82
N GLN A 161 3.12 6.26 -20.90
CA GLN A 161 4.15 6.64 -19.92
C GLN A 161 3.57 6.75 -18.51
N HIS A 162 2.37 7.30 -18.35
CA HIS A 162 1.71 7.38 -17.05
C HIS A 162 1.42 5.99 -16.47
N VAL A 163 0.93 5.05 -17.28
CA VAL A 163 0.68 3.66 -16.85
C VAL A 163 1.98 2.97 -16.48
N GLU A 164 3.04 3.13 -17.28
CA GLU A 164 4.36 2.54 -17.00
C GLU A 164 4.97 3.10 -15.71
N GLU A 165 4.87 4.42 -15.47
CA GLU A 165 5.30 5.05 -14.23
C GLU A 165 4.50 4.56 -13.02
N ALA A 166 3.17 4.43 -13.17
CA ALA A 166 2.32 3.91 -12.10
C ALA A 166 2.66 2.45 -11.78
N ALA A 167 2.90 1.62 -12.81
CA ALA A 167 3.33 0.23 -12.65
C ALA A 167 4.69 0.13 -11.97
N LYS A 168 5.66 0.99 -12.33
CA LYS A 168 6.96 1.07 -11.63
C LYS A 168 6.79 1.45 -10.17
N LYS A 169 6.02 2.51 -9.88
CA LYS A 169 5.75 2.95 -8.50
C LYS A 169 5.02 1.91 -7.67
N ALA A 170 4.12 1.12 -8.27
CA ALA A 170 3.42 0.04 -7.58
C ALA A 170 4.36 -1.10 -7.13
N LYS A 171 5.52 -1.23 -7.79
CA LYS A 171 6.55 -2.21 -7.44
C LYS A 171 7.58 -1.69 -6.43
N GLN A 172 7.71 -0.38 -6.30
CA GLN A 172 8.62 0.24 -5.33
C GLN A 172 8.20 -0.11 -3.90
N ARG A 173 9.19 -0.41 -3.06
CA ARG A 173 8.99 -0.60 -1.61
C ARG A 173 9.43 0.64 -0.87
N ARG A 174 8.84 0.87 0.29
CA ARG A 174 9.18 1.98 1.17
C ARG A 174 9.59 1.42 2.52
N ALA A 175 10.80 1.74 2.96
CA ALA A 175 11.31 1.39 4.28
C ALA A 175 11.42 2.67 5.11
N LYS A 176 10.87 2.64 6.32
CA LYS A 176 11.24 3.65 7.33
C LYS A 176 12.60 3.27 7.92
N LYS A 177 13.50 4.24 8.00
CA LYS A 177 14.85 4.11 8.56
C LYS A 177 15.14 5.28 9.48
N ILE A 178 16.02 5.08 10.44
CA ILE A 178 16.58 6.17 11.23
C ILE A 178 17.89 6.59 10.56
N LYS A 179 17.98 7.82 10.10
CA LYS A 179 19.21 8.38 9.55
C LYS A 179 19.98 9.07 10.67
N CYS A 180 21.24 8.67 10.88
CA CYS A 180 22.15 9.35 11.80
C CYS A 180 22.49 10.74 11.26
N GLY A 181 22.28 11.80 12.05
CA GLY A 181 22.61 13.17 11.67
C GLY A 181 24.11 13.47 11.63
N GLY A 182 24.90 12.72 12.39
CA GLY A 182 26.36 12.87 12.43
C GLY A 182 27.09 12.31 11.21
N CYS A 183 26.69 11.13 10.72
CA CYS A 183 27.39 10.44 9.62
C CYS A 183 26.51 10.07 8.41
N GLY A 184 25.19 10.21 8.50
CA GLY A 184 24.26 9.88 7.43
C GLY A 184 23.93 8.39 7.28
N ALA A 185 24.43 7.50 8.15
CA ALA A 185 24.08 6.08 8.14
C ALA A 185 22.57 5.87 8.27
N LEU A 186 22.03 4.81 7.64
CA LEU A 186 20.62 4.43 7.70
C LEU A 186 20.44 3.16 8.54
N LEU A 187 19.72 3.28 9.65
CA LEU A 187 19.59 2.25 10.67
C LEU A 187 18.15 1.70 10.67
N SER A 188 18.01 0.41 10.99
CA SER A 188 16.71 -0.27 10.99
C SER A 188 15.74 0.27 12.04
N ASP A 189 16.26 0.66 13.20
CA ASP A 189 15.49 1.02 14.38
C ASP A 189 16.38 1.75 15.41
N ALA A 190 15.78 2.10 16.55
CA ALA A 190 16.45 2.85 17.61
C ALA A 190 17.56 2.05 18.32
N GLU A 191 17.45 0.72 18.38
CA GLU A 191 18.48 -0.13 19.00
C GLU A 191 19.72 -0.20 18.10
N ALA A 192 19.50 -0.39 16.79
CA ALA A 192 20.57 -0.30 15.80
C ALA A 192 21.24 1.08 15.78
N PHE A 193 20.46 2.17 15.95
CA PHE A 193 21.01 3.51 16.11
C PHE A 193 21.85 3.66 17.38
N ALA A 194 21.37 3.14 18.52
CA ALA A 194 22.13 3.18 19.76
C ALA A 194 23.45 2.38 19.67
N SER A 195 23.43 1.18 19.08
CA SER A 195 24.64 0.37 18.85
C SER A 195 25.60 1.10 17.91
N HIS A 196 25.09 1.66 16.81
CA HIS A 196 25.87 2.45 15.87
C HIS A 196 26.59 3.62 16.54
N CYS A 197 25.90 4.38 17.39
CA CYS A 197 26.50 5.49 18.13
C CYS A 197 27.53 5.04 19.18
N GLY A 198 27.49 3.77 19.62
CA GLY A 198 28.53 3.19 20.48
C GLY A 198 29.74 2.65 19.74
N GLU A 199 29.60 2.33 18.44
CA GLU A 199 30.64 1.67 17.63
C GLU A 199 31.35 2.63 16.66
N VAL A 200 30.66 3.67 16.20
CA VAL A 200 31.15 4.62 15.22
C VAL A 200 31.54 5.93 15.90
N GLU A 201 32.75 6.43 15.62
CA GLU A 201 33.16 7.77 16.07
C GLU A 201 32.46 8.85 15.25
N HIS A 202 31.74 9.75 15.92
CA HIS A 202 31.16 10.96 15.34
C HIS A 202 31.95 12.20 15.79
N GLY A 203 31.74 13.33 15.12
CA GLY A 203 32.39 14.59 15.50
C GLY A 203 31.96 15.08 16.89
N ASP A 204 32.82 15.88 17.54
CA ASP A 204 32.64 16.32 18.94
C ASP A 204 31.32 17.06 19.22
N ASP A 205 30.72 17.69 18.20
CA ASP A 205 29.44 18.42 18.30
C ASP A 205 28.21 17.51 18.06
N PHE A 206 28.40 16.21 17.81
CA PHE A 206 27.31 15.27 17.56
C PHE A 206 26.50 15.03 18.84
N ALA A 207 25.20 15.35 18.77
CA ALA A 207 24.30 15.31 19.91
C ALA A 207 23.29 14.15 19.83
N TYR A 208 23.71 13.00 19.26
CA TYR A 208 22.84 11.85 19.01
C TYR A 208 21.61 12.21 18.15
N ASP A 209 21.75 13.20 17.27
CA ASP A 209 20.67 13.63 16.40
C ASP A 209 20.39 12.58 15.31
N CYS A 210 19.11 12.34 15.08
CA CYS A 210 18.64 11.45 14.02
C CYS A 210 17.31 11.93 13.45
N GLU A 211 17.05 11.54 12.21
CA GLU A 211 15.78 11.80 11.53
C GLU A 211 15.19 10.49 11.00
N GLU A 212 13.86 10.31 11.14
CA GLU A 212 13.18 9.22 10.45
C GLU A 212 13.06 9.58 8.97
N VAL A 213 13.62 8.74 8.11
CA VAL A 213 13.57 8.90 6.66
C VAL A 213 12.86 7.73 6.02
N GLU A 214 12.17 8.00 4.92
CA GLU A 214 11.58 6.97 4.08
C GLU A 214 12.49 6.71 2.89
N VAL A 215 12.99 5.48 2.78
CA VAL A 215 13.84 5.03 1.68
C VAL A 215 12.96 4.32 0.67
N VAL A 216 13.00 4.77 -0.59
CA VAL A 216 12.40 4.08 -1.73
C VAL A 216 13.38 3.02 -2.21
N ILE A 217 12.93 1.77 -2.25
CA ILE A 217 13.70 0.61 -2.73
C ILE A 217 13.08 0.21 -4.06
N GLU A 218 13.88 0.25 -5.13
CA GLU A 218 13.44 -0.15 -6.46
C GLU A 218 13.37 -1.68 -6.59
N GLU A 219 12.66 -2.16 -7.61
CA GLU A 219 12.58 -3.59 -7.89
C GLU A 219 13.97 -4.15 -8.25
N GLY A 220 14.47 -5.06 -7.42
CA GLY A 220 15.78 -5.71 -7.61
C GLY A 220 16.94 -5.09 -6.82
N ASP A 221 16.71 -3.98 -6.12
CA ASP A 221 17.68 -3.46 -5.16
C ASP A 221 17.80 -4.39 -3.94
N ASP A 222 18.99 -4.44 -3.36
CA ASP A 222 19.21 -5.18 -2.12
C ASP A 222 18.33 -4.62 -1.01
N LEU A 223 17.59 -5.51 -0.35
CA LEU A 223 16.84 -5.14 0.84
C LEU A 223 17.82 -4.76 1.96
N PRO A 224 17.52 -3.73 2.77
CA PRO A 224 18.35 -3.40 3.91
C PRO A 224 18.58 -4.61 4.83
N ASP A 225 19.77 -4.72 5.41
CA ASP A 225 20.12 -5.82 6.30
C ASP A 225 19.06 -6.04 7.39
N GLY A 226 18.71 -7.30 7.60
CA GLY A 226 17.69 -7.72 8.58
C GLY A 226 16.23 -7.47 8.17
N THR A 227 15.98 -6.99 6.95
CA THR A 227 14.61 -6.83 6.42
C THR A 227 14.21 -7.99 5.51
N VAL A 228 12.92 -8.31 5.48
CA VAL A 228 12.35 -9.32 4.59
C VAL A 228 11.15 -8.75 3.83
N ASP A 229 11.14 -8.95 2.51
CA ASP A 229 9.98 -8.70 1.65
C ASP A 229 8.97 -9.83 1.78
N LEU A 230 7.90 -9.59 2.53
CA LEU A 230 6.83 -10.57 2.75
C LEU A 230 6.06 -10.98 1.48
N ASN A 231 6.12 -10.17 0.42
CA ASN A 231 5.41 -10.46 -0.84
C ASN A 231 6.30 -11.17 -1.87
N ALA A 232 7.58 -11.43 -1.55
CA ALA A 232 8.44 -12.16 -2.47
C ALA A 232 7.97 -13.63 -2.61
N ASP A 233 7.99 -14.16 -3.84
CA ASP A 233 7.42 -15.48 -4.17
C ASP A 233 8.00 -16.65 -3.34
N HIS A 234 9.25 -16.49 -2.90
CA HIS A 234 10.01 -17.45 -2.10
C HIS A 234 9.74 -17.34 -0.59
N ILE A 235 8.90 -16.41 -0.14
CA ILE A 235 8.49 -16.26 1.27
C ILE A 235 7.16 -16.98 1.52
N TYR A 236 7.06 -17.61 2.70
CA TYR A 236 5.81 -18.05 3.29
C TYR A 236 5.65 -17.36 4.64
N SER A 237 4.83 -16.31 4.69
CA SER A 237 4.56 -15.56 5.91
C SER A 237 3.28 -16.06 6.59
N PHE A 238 3.29 -16.19 7.92
CA PHE A 238 2.12 -16.63 8.68
C PHE A 238 2.08 -15.97 10.06
N THR A 239 0.87 -15.74 10.56
CA THR A 239 0.60 -15.21 11.92
C THR A 239 0.01 -16.29 12.80
N ASN A 240 0.20 -16.19 14.12
CA ASN A 240 -0.30 -17.19 15.05
C ASN A 240 -1.84 -17.26 15.04
N THR A 241 -2.38 -18.27 14.37
CA THR A 241 -3.81 -18.53 14.30
C THR A 241 -4.07 -20.02 14.48
N GLY A 242 -5.26 -20.39 14.93
CA GLY A 242 -5.63 -21.80 15.07
C GLY A 242 -5.87 -22.55 13.74
N LYS A 243 -5.61 -21.93 12.59
CA LYS A 243 -5.99 -22.46 11.26
C LYS A 243 -4.84 -23.12 10.50
N ASP A 244 -3.64 -22.55 10.56
CA ASP A 244 -2.47 -23.07 9.85
C ASP A 244 -1.71 -24.05 10.75
N PRO A 245 -1.46 -25.31 10.32
CA PRO A 245 -0.72 -26.30 11.08
C PRO A 245 0.64 -25.82 11.62
N LEU A 246 1.31 -24.89 10.94
CA LEU A 246 2.60 -24.33 11.34
C LEU A 246 2.51 -23.41 12.56
N CYS A 247 1.34 -22.85 12.83
CA CYS A 247 1.13 -21.92 13.94
C CYS A 247 1.18 -22.63 15.29
N HIS A 248 1.54 -21.86 16.33
CA HIS A 248 1.58 -22.37 17.69
C HIS A 248 0.18 -22.68 18.23
N ALA A 249 -0.80 -21.85 17.88
CA ALA A 249 -2.19 -22.00 18.27
C ALA A 249 -2.93 -23.15 17.58
N PHE A 250 -2.34 -23.79 16.55
CA PHE A 250 -2.97 -24.91 15.87
C PHE A 250 -3.17 -26.12 16.80
N PRO A 251 -4.37 -26.71 16.86
CA PRO A 251 -4.64 -27.88 17.68
C PRO A 251 -3.84 -29.11 17.20
N ALA A 252 -2.79 -29.45 17.94
CA ALA A 252 -1.95 -30.61 17.69
C ALA A 252 -1.34 -31.03 19.02
N SER A 253 -1.89 -32.10 19.60
CA SER A 253 -1.46 -32.56 20.91
C SER A 253 -0.10 -33.27 20.85
N PHE A 254 0.77 -32.99 21.82
CA PHE A 254 2.05 -33.67 22.00
C PHE A 254 2.46 -33.68 23.48
N THR A 255 3.54 -34.39 23.79
CA THR A 255 4.01 -34.54 25.18
C THR A 255 5.45 -34.10 25.31
N VAL A 256 5.75 -33.28 26.32
CA VAL A 256 7.11 -32.88 26.70
C VAL A 256 7.27 -33.05 28.20
N ALA A 257 8.36 -33.70 28.64
CA ALA A 257 8.65 -33.96 30.06
C ALA A 257 7.48 -34.62 30.84
N GLY A 258 6.70 -35.47 30.18
CA GLY A 258 5.54 -36.15 30.78
C GLY A 258 4.26 -35.33 30.88
N ILE A 259 4.26 -34.06 30.44
CA ILE A 259 3.08 -33.19 30.39
C ILE A 259 2.51 -33.20 28.97
N SER A 260 1.20 -33.43 28.85
CA SER A 260 0.47 -33.37 27.58
C SER A 260 -0.01 -31.94 27.30
N PHE A 261 0.29 -31.43 26.12
CA PHE A 261 -0.12 -30.10 25.67
C PHE A 261 -1.05 -30.23 24.46
N PRO A 262 -2.20 -29.54 24.42
CA PRO A 262 -3.13 -29.61 23.29
C PRO A 262 -2.70 -28.78 22.07
N SER A 263 -1.79 -27.82 22.26
CA SER A 263 -1.13 -27.10 21.17
C SER A 263 0.26 -26.60 21.59
N MET A 264 1.03 -26.14 20.61
CA MET A 264 2.35 -25.56 20.87
C MET A 264 2.25 -24.25 21.63
N GLU A 265 1.15 -23.52 21.51
CA GLU A 265 0.90 -22.32 22.30
C GLU A 265 0.73 -22.65 23.78
N HIS A 266 0.03 -23.72 24.14
CA HIS A 266 -0.07 -24.15 25.55
C HIS A 266 1.29 -24.50 26.12
N TYR A 267 2.13 -25.20 25.35
CA TYR A 267 3.50 -25.48 25.72
C TYR A 267 4.32 -24.20 25.87
N TRP A 268 4.22 -23.27 24.91
CA TRP A 268 4.97 -22.02 24.92
C TRP A 268 4.63 -21.13 26.12
N GLN A 269 3.36 -21.06 26.49
CA GLN A 269 2.90 -20.34 27.68
C GLN A 269 3.33 -21.03 28.99
N ALA A 270 3.44 -22.36 29.01
CA ALA A 270 3.84 -23.13 30.18
C ALA A 270 5.37 -23.20 30.38
N ALA A 271 6.14 -23.15 29.29
CA ALA A 271 7.59 -23.38 29.28
C ALA A 271 8.41 -22.48 30.25
N PRO A 272 8.06 -21.19 30.48
CA PRO A 272 8.73 -20.36 31.47
C PRO A 272 8.60 -20.86 32.92
N PHE A 273 7.58 -21.67 33.21
CA PHE A 273 7.25 -22.14 34.56
C PHE A 273 7.67 -23.59 34.82
N MET A 274 7.98 -24.36 33.77
CA MET A 274 8.40 -25.76 33.90
C MET A 274 9.68 -25.89 34.75
N GLY A 275 9.64 -26.70 35.80
CA GLY A 275 10.72 -26.90 36.77
C GLY A 275 10.85 -25.80 37.83
N GLN A 276 10.04 -24.74 37.77
CA GLN A 276 9.98 -23.66 38.77
C GLN A 276 8.64 -23.69 39.53
N ASP A 277 7.54 -23.75 38.78
CA ASP A 277 6.18 -23.91 39.27
C ASP A 277 5.44 -24.91 38.36
N ASP A 278 5.71 -26.20 38.59
CA ASP A 278 5.09 -27.28 37.81
C ASP A 278 3.56 -27.33 37.99
N THR A 279 3.03 -26.82 39.11
CA THR A 279 1.59 -26.75 39.33
C THR A 279 0.96 -25.73 38.38
N LEU A 280 1.58 -24.56 38.23
CA LEU A 280 1.15 -23.56 37.26
C LEU A 280 1.34 -24.06 35.82
N ALA A 281 2.48 -24.69 35.50
CA ALA A 281 2.72 -25.24 34.17
C ALA A 281 1.64 -26.28 33.78
N GLN A 282 1.24 -27.16 34.71
CA GLN A 282 0.14 -28.10 34.50
C GLN A 282 -1.22 -27.41 34.33
N ARG A 283 -1.49 -26.34 35.08
CA ARG A 283 -2.72 -25.55 34.92
C ARG A 283 -2.81 -24.88 33.55
N ILE A 284 -1.70 -24.35 33.04
CA ILE A 284 -1.62 -23.76 31.69
C ILE A 284 -1.82 -24.86 30.64
N ALA A 285 -1.17 -26.01 30.80
CA ALA A 285 -1.34 -27.16 29.89
C ALA A 285 -2.78 -27.69 29.84
N ALA A 286 -3.50 -27.62 30.97
CA ALA A 286 -4.89 -28.06 31.11
C ALA A 286 -5.93 -27.00 30.72
N ALA A 287 -5.51 -25.81 30.29
CA ALA A 287 -6.42 -24.75 29.88
C ALA A 287 -7.30 -25.22 28.70
N PRO A 288 -8.60 -24.85 28.68
CA PRO A 288 -9.54 -25.29 27.64
C PRO A 288 -9.31 -24.61 26.28
N SER A 289 -8.56 -23.51 26.26
CA SER A 289 -8.25 -22.75 25.05
C SER A 289 -6.89 -22.07 25.16
N VAL A 290 -6.35 -21.71 24.00
CA VAL A 290 -5.14 -20.88 23.88
C VAL A 290 -5.28 -19.56 24.63
N ASP A 291 -6.44 -18.90 24.53
CA ASP A 291 -6.70 -17.63 25.22
C ASP A 291 -6.66 -17.81 26.74
N GLU A 292 -7.25 -18.88 27.26
CA GLU A 292 -7.24 -19.16 28.70
C GLU A 292 -5.82 -19.53 29.17
N ALA A 293 -5.04 -20.27 28.36
CA ALA A 293 -3.64 -20.55 28.66
C ALA A 293 -2.81 -19.27 28.80
N MET A 294 -3.00 -18.31 27.90
CA MET A 294 -2.35 -17.00 27.94
C MET A 294 -2.79 -16.17 29.17
N ILE A 295 -4.09 -16.17 29.50
CA ILE A 295 -4.62 -15.47 30.68
C ILE A 295 -4.01 -16.04 31.96
N VAL A 296 -3.98 -17.36 32.11
CA VAL A 296 -3.42 -18.03 33.29
C VAL A 296 -1.92 -17.75 33.42
N ALA A 297 -1.16 -17.83 32.32
CA ALA A 297 0.26 -17.51 32.31
C ALA A 297 0.53 -16.04 32.64
N GLY A 298 -0.22 -15.11 32.05
CA GLY A 298 -0.10 -13.68 32.29
C GLY A 298 -0.42 -13.27 33.73
N GLY A 299 -1.38 -13.94 34.37
CA GLY A 299 -1.78 -13.66 35.76
C GLY A 299 -0.74 -14.03 36.83
N ALA A 300 0.22 -14.91 36.52
CA ALA A 300 1.27 -15.33 37.46
C ALA A 300 2.37 -14.27 37.65
N GLY A 301 2.53 -13.37 36.67
CA GLY A 301 3.53 -12.32 36.67
C GLY A 301 4.98 -12.79 36.46
N PRO A 302 5.93 -11.85 36.24
CA PRO A 302 7.30 -12.20 35.84
C PRO A 302 8.10 -12.97 36.90
N HIS A 303 7.78 -12.77 38.18
CA HIS A 303 8.52 -13.38 39.30
C HIS A 303 8.34 -14.89 39.40
N ALA A 304 7.26 -15.44 38.82
CA ALA A 304 7.00 -16.87 38.76
C ALA A 304 7.74 -17.55 37.59
N GLN A 305 8.24 -16.77 36.63
CA GLN A 305 8.98 -17.31 35.48
C GLN A 305 10.42 -17.61 35.88
N ARG A 306 11.02 -18.56 35.17
CA ARG A 306 12.46 -18.83 35.25
C ARG A 306 13.30 -17.59 34.94
N GLY A 307 14.34 -17.35 35.73
CA GLY A 307 15.23 -16.19 35.58
C GLY A 307 16.13 -16.23 34.33
N ASP A 308 16.35 -17.42 33.76
CA ASP A 308 17.18 -17.69 32.58
C ASP A 308 16.34 -17.87 31.28
N TRP A 309 15.15 -17.27 31.21
CA TRP A 309 14.23 -17.45 30.09
C TRP A 309 14.84 -17.02 28.75
N ARG A 310 15.59 -15.91 28.72
CA ARG A 310 16.17 -15.35 27.49
C ARG A 310 17.17 -16.31 26.84
N GLU A 311 17.91 -17.06 27.67
CA GLU A 311 18.90 -18.04 27.28
C GLU A 311 18.25 -19.38 26.89
N LYS A 312 17.16 -19.75 27.57
CA LYS A 312 16.52 -21.07 27.42
C LYS A 312 15.41 -21.17 26.40
N ARG A 313 14.77 -20.05 26.05
CA ARG A 313 13.64 -20.02 25.10
C ARG A 313 13.93 -20.67 23.75
N GLY A 314 15.17 -20.59 23.25
CA GLY A 314 15.55 -21.24 21.99
C GLY A 314 15.59 -22.77 22.09
N GLU A 315 16.19 -23.31 23.15
CA GLU A 315 16.25 -24.75 23.42
C GLU A 315 14.84 -25.35 23.62
N LEU A 316 13.99 -24.64 24.37
CA LEU A 316 12.62 -25.06 24.63
C LEU A 316 11.73 -24.98 23.38
N LEU A 317 11.86 -23.91 22.59
CA LEU A 317 11.19 -23.81 21.29
C LEU A 317 11.50 -25.01 20.40
N TRP A 318 12.79 -25.33 20.29
CA TRP A 318 13.27 -26.48 19.52
C TRP A 318 12.68 -27.80 20.03
N GLN A 319 12.75 -28.04 21.34
CA GLN A 319 12.20 -29.24 21.98
C GLN A 319 10.70 -29.41 21.72
N GLY A 320 9.91 -28.35 21.88
CA GLY A 320 8.47 -28.38 21.65
C GLY A 320 8.12 -28.66 20.18
N LEU A 321 8.83 -28.04 19.24
CA LEU A 321 8.62 -28.28 17.80
C LEU A 321 9.00 -29.70 17.40
N GLN A 322 10.08 -30.29 17.95
CA GLN A 322 10.43 -31.69 17.72
C GLN A 322 9.34 -32.64 18.25
N ALA A 323 8.82 -32.38 19.45
CA ALA A 323 7.75 -33.19 20.03
C ALA A 323 6.46 -33.09 19.20
N LYS A 324 6.10 -31.89 18.74
CA LYS A 324 4.97 -31.67 17.81
C LYS A 324 5.16 -32.40 16.49
N ALA A 325 6.37 -32.37 15.92
CA ALA A 325 6.72 -33.09 14.69
C ALA A 325 6.59 -34.61 14.84
N ALA A 326 7.03 -35.16 15.97
CA ALA A 326 6.90 -36.59 16.25
C ALA A 326 5.44 -37.03 16.43
N ALA A 327 4.59 -36.15 16.96
CA ALA A 327 3.20 -36.48 17.29
C ALA A 327 2.17 -36.16 16.19
N SER A 328 2.47 -35.24 15.27
CA SER A 328 1.49 -34.71 14.30
C SER A 328 1.94 -34.85 12.86
N SER A 329 1.35 -35.82 12.15
CA SER A 329 1.56 -35.99 10.69
C SER A 329 1.07 -34.79 9.88
N THR A 330 -0.02 -34.13 10.31
CA THR A 330 -0.56 -32.92 9.68
C THR A 330 0.46 -31.77 9.71
N PHE A 331 1.12 -31.55 10.85
CA PHE A 331 2.17 -30.54 10.97
C PHE A 331 3.37 -30.85 10.06
N VAL A 332 3.82 -32.11 10.06
CA VAL A 332 4.93 -32.56 9.19
C VAL A 332 4.60 -32.39 7.70
N GLN A 333 3.38 -32.73 7.28
CA GLN A 333 2.93 -32.56 5.90
C GLN A 333 2.88 -31.08 5.49
N ALA A 334 2.31 -30.22 6.34
CA ALA A 334 2.28 -28.78 6.10
C ALA A 334 3.69 -28.20 5.98
N LEU A 335 4.60 -28.61 6.87
CA LEU A 335 5.98 -28.14 6.86
C LEU A 335 6.72 -28.56 5.58
N ARG A 336 6.52 -29.79 5.09
CA ARG A 336 7.06 -30.25 3.80
C ARG A 336 6.47 -29.50 2.62
N ALA A 337 5.17 -29.19 2.65
CA ALA A 337 4.48 -28.49 1.57
C ALA A 337 5.05 -27.08 1.32
N THR A 338 5.74 -26.49 2.30
CA THR A 338 6.43 -25.21 2.12
C THR A 338 7.66 -25.28 1.19
N GLY A 339 8.16 -26.48 0.88
CA GLY A 339 9.29 -26.66 -0.04
C GLY A 339 10.55 -25.93 0.42
N SER A 340 11.15 -25.14 -0.48
CA SER A 340 12.33 -24.32 -0.21
C SER A 340 12.00 -22.91 0.28
N LYS A 341 10.72 -22.58 0.50
CA LYS A 341 10.34 -21.23 0.92
C LYS A 341 10.93 -20.88 2.28
N THR A 342 11.29 -19.61 2.44
CA THR A 342 11.68 -19.05 3.73
C THR A 342 10.43 -18.81 4.56
N LEU A 343 10.37 -19.43 5.75
CA LEU A 343 9.24 -19.32 6.65
C LEU A 343 9.40 -18.07 7.51
N VAL A 344 8.42 -17.16 7.47
CA VAL A 344 8.43 -15.91 8.23
C VAL A 344 7.25 -15.88 9.18
N TYR A 345 7.55 -15.97 10.48
CA TYR A 345 6.56 -15.87 11.53
C TYR A 345 6.33 -14.40 11.88
N LEU A 346 5.08 -13.93 11.77
CA LEU A 346 4.70 -12.56 12.06
C LEU A 346 4.17 -12.46 13.49
N ASP A 347 4.92 -11.76 14.35
CA ASP A 347 4.66 -11.67 15.79
C ASP A 347 5.21 -10.34 16.34
N PRO A 348 4.52 -9.69 17.30
CA PRO A 348 5.02 -8.49 17.95
C PRO A 348 6.28 -8.70 18.79
N ASP A 349 6.59 -9.93 19.23
CA ASP A 349 7.89 -10.24 19.85
C ASP A 349 9.00 -10.29 18.78
N PRO A 350 9.94 -9.32 18.77
CA PRO A 350 10.98 -9.22 17.75
C PRO A 350 11.99 -10.38 17.82
N TRP A 351 12.02 -11.16 18.90
CA TRP A 351 12.79 -12.39 18.94
C TRP A 351 12.06 -13.54 18.24
N ALA A 352 10.78 -13.73 18.55
CA ALA A 352 10.00 -14.85 18.03
C ALA A 352 9.73 -14.70 16.53
N GLY A 353 9.30 -13.52 16.09
CA GLY A 353 8.83 -13.26 14.74
C GLY A 353 9.40 -11.99 14.11
N MET A 354 8.62 -11.42 13.18
CA MET A 354 8.89 -10.15 12.52
C MET A 354 7.64 -9.26 12.52
N THR A 355 7.83 -7.94 12.53
CA THR A 355 6.76 -6.95 12.38
C THR A 355 6.94 -6.18 11.09
N ALA A 356 5.85 -5.81 10.41
CA ALA A 356 5.90 -5.14 9.10
C ALA A 356 4.94 -3.95 8.97
N PRO A 357 5.00 -2.93 9.87
CA PRO A 357 4.11 -1.77 9.81
C PRO A 357 4.23 -0.93 8.52
N GLY A 358 5.25 -1.17 7.68
CA GLY A 358 5.47 -0.50 6.38
C GLY A 358 5.74 -1.44 5.20
N GLY A 359 5.37 -2.72 5.28
CA GLY A 359 5.53 -3.68 4.17
C GLY A 359 6.91 -4.34 4.03
N LEU A 360 7.90 -3.91 4.81
CA LEU A 360 9.16 -4.62 5.02
C LEU A 360 9.21 -5.10 6.46
N ALA A 361 9.40 -6.41 6.63
CA ALA A 361 9.38 -7.04 7.93
C ALA A 361 10.76 -6.98 8.59
N THR A 362 10.83 -6.63 9.88
CA THR A 362 12.05 -6.69 10.70
C THR A 362 11.83 -7.56 11.94
N GLY A 363 12.87 -8.27 12.39
CA GLY A 363 12.83 -9.17 13.55
C GLY A 363 13.73 -10.38 13.37
N GLN A 364 13.96 -11.14 14.43
CA GLN A 364 14.87 -12.29 14.40
C GLN A 364 14.26 -13.53 13.75
N ASN A 365 12.92 -13.60 13.65
CA ASN A 365 12.20 -14.71 13.04
C ASN A 365 12.61 -16.09 13.61
N SER A 366 12.84 -16.19 14.92
CA SER A 366 13.36 -17.40 15.55
C SER A 366 12.43 -18.62 15.36
N VAL A 367 11.11 -18.40 15.39
CA VAL A 367 10.12 -19.46 15.13
C VAL A 367 10.20 -19.95 13.68
N GLY A 368 10.24 -19.04 12.71
CA GLY A 368 10.40 -19.40 11.30
C GLY A 368 11.70 -20.17 11.04
N LYS A 369 12.81 -19.73 11.63
CA LYS A 369 14.11 -20.41 11.56
C LYS A 369 14.06 -21.81 12.16
N ALA A 370 13.48 -21.97 13.35
CA ALA A 370 13.34 -23.27 13.99
C ALA A 370 12.49 -24.24 13.15
N LEU A 371 11.40 -23.77 12.56
CA LEU A 371 10.58 -24.59 11.65
C LEU A 371 11.35 -25.04 10.40
N MET A 372 12.14 -24.14 9.80
CA MET A 372 12.97 -24.50 8.64
C MET A 372 14.05 -25.53 8.99
N GLU A 373 14.62 -25.47 10.19
CA GLU A 373 15.60 -26.44 10.65
C GLU A 373 14.94 -27.81 10.95
N ILE A 374 13.74 -27.84 11.56
CA ILE A 374 12.95 -29.08 11.68
C ILE A 374 12.65 -29.65 10.30
N ARG A 375 12.26 -28.81 9.32
CA ARG A 375 11.97 -29.22 7.94
C ARG A 375 13.17 -29.92 7.30
N ALA A 376 14.37 -29.39 7.51
CA ALA A 376 15.61 -29.96 6.96
C ALA A 376 15.95 -31.34 7.53
N GLN A 377 15.46 -31.67 8.72
CA GLN A 377 15.67 -32.96 9.38
C GLN A 377 14.60 -34.01 9.04
N LEU A 378 13.55 -33.64 8.32
CA LEU A 378 12.51 -34.57 7.89
C LEU A 378 13.03 -35.46 6.73
N PRO A 379 12.71 -36.77 6.72
CA PRO A 379 13.21 -37.72 5.72
C PRO A 379 12.57 -37.58 4.34
#